data_AF-A0A0F9FFS2-F1
#
_entry.id   AF-A0A0F9FFS2-F1
#
_cell.length_a   1.000
_cell.length_b   1.000
_cell.length_c   1.000
_cell.angle_alpha   90.00
_cell.angle_beta   90.00
_cell.angle_gamma   90.00
#
_symmetry.space_group_name_H-M   'P 1'
#
loop_
_entity.id
_entity.type
_entity.pdbx_description
1 polymer ?
#
loop_
_entity_poly.entity_id
_entity_poly.type
_entity_poly.pdbx_seq_one_letter_code
_entity_poly.pdbx_strand_id
1 'polypeptide(L)'
;MKIIISENAKKKLVEELAELEHDQWMLWAKDILKSEDITKERSDRWKKESFKPYKDLSGKQKNMDREWAEKVLKIVNKYMEEK
;
A
#
# COMPACT_ATOMS: atom_id res chain seq x y z
N MET A 1 25.28 -3.71 4.05
CA MET A 1 24.62 -4.93 4.61
C MET A 1 23.36 -5.28 3.79
N LYS A 2 23.38 -6.35 2.97
CA LYS A 2 22.15 -6.82 2.29
C LYS A 2 21.16 -7.35 3.32
N ILE A 3 19.88 -7.00 3.20
CA ILE A 3 18.82 -7.66 3.96
C ILE A 3 18.73 -9.10 3.43
N ILE A 4 19.46 -10.02 4.04
CA ILE A 4 19.36 -11.46 3.76
C ILE A 4 18.24 -12.00 4.64
N ILE A 5 17.01 -11.78 4.20
CA ILE A 5 15.82 -12.39 4.79
C ILE A 5 15.37 -13.55 3.90
N SER A 6 14.79 -14.58 4.50
CA SER A 6 14.21 -15.68 3.73
C SER A 6 13.10 -15.15 2.81
N GLU A 7 12.82 -15.85 1.71
CA GLU A 7 11.71 -15.49 0.82
C GLU A 7 10.37 -15.39 1.56
N ASN A 8 10.16 -16.21 2.59
CA ASN A 8 8.97 -16.12 3.44
C ASN A 8 8.95 -14.84 4.27
N ALA A 9 10.08 -14.43 4.85
CA ALA A 9 10.18 -13.18 5.60
C ALA A 9 10.01 -11.97 4.67
N LYS A 10 10.57 -12.01 3.46
CA LYS A 10 10.37 -10.96 2.44
C LYS A 10 8.90 -10.82 2.06
N LYS A 11 8.19 -11.93 1.81
CA LYS A 11 6.75 -11.91 1.51
C LYS A 11 5.94 -11.29 2.64
N LYS A 12 6.22 -11.64 3.90
CA LYS A 12 5.55 -11.04 5.06
C LYS A 12 5.79 -9.53 5.13
N LEU A 13 7.05 -9.12 4.96
CA LEU A 13 7.41 -7.70 4.96
C LEU A 13 6.70 -6.92 3.84
N VAL A 14 6.56 -7.51 2.65
CA VAL A 14 5.79 -6.90 1.55
C VAL A 14 4.32 -6.73 1.92
N GLU A 15 3.69 -7.73 2.55
CA GLU A 15 2.29 -7.60 2.99
C GLU A 15 2.11 -6.55 4.09
N GLU A 16 3.03 -6.48 5.07
CA GLU A 16 2.99 -5.47 6.13
C GLU A 16 3.15 -4.04 5.58
N LEU A 17 4.05 -3.85 4.63
CA LEU A 17 4.23 -2.56 3.96
C LEU A 17 3.06 -2.20 3.04
N ALA A 18 2.45 -3.18 2.37
CA ALA A 18 1.27 -2.98 1.53
C ALA A 18 0.04 -2.61 2.38
N GLU A 19 -0.14 -3.24 3.55
CA GLU A 19 -1.18 -2.86 4.50
C GLU A 19 -0.99 -1.43 5.02
N LEU A 20 0.24 -1.05 5.34
CA LEU A 20 0.56 0.32 5.75
C LEU A 20 0.28 1.35 4.65
N GLU A 21 0.66 1.06 3.40
CA GLU A 21 0.36 1.91 2.24
C GLU A 21 -1.16 2.09 2.07
N HIS A 22 -1.92 0.99 2.17
CA HIS A 22 -3.36 1.03 2.06
C HIS A 22 -4.00 1.90 3.13
N ASP A 23 -3.55 1.79 4.38
CA ASP A 23 -4.03 2.62 5.47
C ASP A 23 -3.72 4.11 5.24
N GLN A 24 -2.50 4.43 4.78
CA GLN A 24 -2.13 5.80 4.42
C GLN A 24 -3.01 6.36 3.31
N TRP A 25 -3.16 5.61 2.21
CA TRP A 25 -3.99 6.01 1.09
C TRP A 25 -5.46 6.17 1.49
N MET A 26 -6.00 5.25 2.29
CA MET A 26 -7.39 5.30 2.73
C MET A 26 -7.66 6.50 3.64
N LEU A 27 -6.74 6.83 4.56
CA LEU A 27 -6.84 8.01 5.41
C LEU A 27 -6.86 9.30 4.57
N TRP A 28 -5.90 9.43 3.65
CA TRP A 28 -5.85 10.54 2.71
C TRP A 28 -7.12 10.64 1.87
N ALA A 29 -7.56 9.53 1.25
CA ALA A 29 -8.74 9.50 0.39
C ALA A 29 -10.03 9.86 1.14
N LYS A 30 -10.18 9.42 2.39
CA LYS A 30 -11.31 9.80 3.25
C LYS A 30 -11.31 11.28 3.59
N ASP A 31 -10.14 11.90 3.74
CA ASP A 31 -10.05 13.32 4.03
C ASP A 31 -10.37 14.17 2.80
N ILE A 32 -9.80 13.82 1.65
CA ILE A 32 -10.07 14.45 0.35
C ILE A 32 -11.56 14.46 0.01
N LEU A 33 -12.30 13.38 0.31
CA LEU A 33 -13.74 13.31 0.09
C LEU A 33 -14.55 14.34 0.92
N LYS A 34 -13.97 14.96 1.95
CA LYS A 34 -14.63 15.98 2.75
C LYS A 34 -14.37 17.40 2.22
N SER A 35 -13.23 17.61 1.57
CA SER A 35 -12.73 18.95 1.23
C SER A 35 -12.74 19.25 -0.27
N GLU A 36 -12.76 18.24 -1.13
CA GLU A 36 -12.63 18.41 -2.59
C GLU A 36 -13.87 17.95 -3.35
N ASP A 37 -14.09 18.56 -4.53
CA ASP A 37 -15.13 18.13 -5.46
C ASP A 37 -14.70 16.87 -6.22
N ILE A 38 -15.00 15.73 -5.61
CA ILE A 38 -14.75 14.40 -6.19
C ILE A 38 -16.05 13.90 -6.81
N THR A 39 -15.98 13.45 -8.06
CA THR A 39 -17.16 12.93 -8.76
C THR A 39 -17.82 11.78 -7.98
N LYS A 40 -19.16 11.74 -8.03
CA LYS A 40 -19.95 10.70 -7.36
C LYS A 40 -19.48 9.29 -7.74
N GLU A 41 -19.18 9.06 -9.01
CA GLU A 41 -18.65 7.78 -9.50
C GLU A 41 -17.35 7.38 -8.81
N ARG A 42 -16.39 8.32 -8.67
CA ARG A 42 -15.11 8.06 -8.01
C ARG A 42 -15.28 7.81 -6.52
N SER A 43 -16.08 8.63 -5.85
CA SER A 43 -16.43 8.44 -4.43
C SER A 43 -17.05 7.06 -4.19
N ASP A 44 -18.07 6.70 -4.99
CA ASP A 44 -18.80 5.44 -4.83
C ASP A 44 -17.89 4.23 -5.06
N ARG A 45 -17.00 4.30 -6.06
CA ARG A 45 -15.97 3.26 -6.28
C ARG A 45 -15.04 3.12 -5.08
N TRP A 46 -14.48 4.22 -4.55
CA TRP A 46 -13.58 4.16 -3.39
C TRP A 46 -14.27 3.58 -2.16
N LYS A 47 -15.51 4.01 -1.87
CA LYS A 47 -16.31 3.48 -0.75
C LYS A 47 -16.60 1.99 -0.90
N LYS A 48 -16.95 1.54 -2.11
CA LYS A 48 -17.29 0.14 -2.40
C LYS A 48 -16.06 -0.77 -2.39
N GLU A 49 -14.98 -0.33 -3.00
CA GLU A 49 -13.85 -1.20 -3.33
C GLU A 49 -12.70 -1.03 -2.35
N SER A 50 -12.39 0.18 -1.88
CA SER A 50 -11.15 0.45 -1.14
C SER A 50 -11.36 0.77 0.34
N PHE A 51 -12.51 1.29 0.78
CA PHE A 51 -12.72 1.69 2.18
C PHE A 51 -13.07 0.50 3.09
N LYS A 52 -12.15 -0.46 3.18
CA LYS A 52 -12.22 -1.66 4.01
C LYS A 52 -10.80 -2.09 4.42
N PRO A 53 -10.65 -2.94 5.45
CA PRO A 53 -9.34 -3.43 5.87
C PRO A 53 -8.55 -4.06 4.71
N TYR A 54 -7.22 -3.91 4.72
CA TYR A 54 -6.35 -4.44 3.67
C TYR A 54 -6.62 -5.93 3.40
N LYS A 55 -6.80 -6.74 4.45
CA LYS A 55 -7.13 -8.17 4.34
C LYS A 55 -8.36 -8.47 3.46
N ASP A 56 -9.32 -7.55 3.40
CA ASP A 56 -10.62 -7.69 2.69
C ASP A 56 -10.60 -7.09 1.27
N LEU A 57 -9.46 -6.54 0.83
CA LEU A 57 -9.26 -6.02 -0.52
C LEU A 57 -9.23 -7.13 -1.58
N SER A 58 -9.57 -6.74 -2.80
CA SER A 58 -9.37 -7.60 -3.97
C SER A 58 -7.88 -7.83 -4.23
N GLY A 59 -7.52 -8.94 -4.87
CA GLY A 59 -6.14 -9.21 -5.27
C GLY A 59 -5.56 -8.11 -6.16
N LYS A 60 -6.39 -7.50 -7.02
CA LYS A 60 -5.99 -6.36 -7.85
C LYS A 60 -5.56 -5.15 -7.02
N GLN A 61 -6.31 -4.83 -5.97
CA GLN A 61 -5.98 -3.69 -5.10
C GLN A 61 -4.73 -3.97 -4.27
N LYS A 62 -4.67 -5.14 -3.64
CA LYS A 62 -3.46 -5.57 -2.92
C LYS A 62 -2.22 -5.51 -3.80
N ASN A 63 -2.32 -5.87 -5.09
CA ASN A 63 -1.19 -5.76 -6.01
C ASN A 63 -0.72 -4.31 -6.21
N MET A 64 -1.63 -3.35 -6.27
CA MET A 64 -1.24 -1.93 -6.34
C MET A 64 -0.49 -1.49 -5.08
N ASP A 65 -0.93 -1.94 -3.91
CA ASP A 65 -0.27 -1.63 -2.63
C ASP A 65 1.10 -2.32 -2.52
N ARG A 66 1.20 -3.58 -2.96
CA ARG A 66 2.47 -4.33 -3.04
C ARG A 66 3.49 -3.67 -3.95
N GLU A 67 3.07 -3.10 -5.08
CA GLU A 67 3.98 -2.37 -5.96
C GLU A 67 4.65 -1.18 -5.24
N TRP A 68 3.94 -0.52 -4.32
CA TRP A 68 4.53 0.53 -3.49
C TRP A 68 5.43 -0.02 -2.39
N ALA A 69 5.02 -1.13 -1.74
CA ALA A 69 5.89 -1.84 -0.79
C ALA A 69 7.23 -2.24 -1.43
N GLU A 70 7.22 -2.76 -2.66
CA GLU A 70 8.44 -3.13 -3.39
C GLU A 70 9.33 -1.92 -3.69
N LYS A 71 8.75 -0.76 -4.01
CA LYS A 71 9.52 0.50 -4.19
C LYS A 71 10.23 0.90 -2.91
N VAL A 72 9.55 0.83 -1.76
CA VAL A 72 10.15 1.11 -0.45
C VAL A 72 11.33 0.18 -0.19
N LEU A 73 11.15 -1.13 -0.40
CA LEU A 73 12.23 -2.11 -0.21
C LEU A 73 13.42 -1.85 -1.14
N LYS A 74 13.17 -1.46 -2.39
CA LYS A 74 14.24 -1.09 -3.33
C LYS A 74 15.05 0.10 -2.83
N ILE A 75 14.40 1.13 -2.29
CA ILE A 75 15.06 2.33 -1.74
C ILE A 75 15.89 1.94 -0.51
N VAL A 76 15.30 1.21 0.44
CA VAL A 76 15.98 0.78 1.66
C VAL A 76 17.19 -0.09 1.33
N ASN A 77 17.05 -1.07 0.43
CA ASN A 77 18.15 -1.93 0.02
C ASN A 77 19.30 -1.13 -0.61
N LYS A 78 18.99 -0.16 -1.49
CA LYS A 78 20.00 0.72 -2.07
C LYS A 78 20.82 1.44 -0.98
N TYR A 79 20.15 2.07 -0.02
CA TYR A 79 20.82 2.75 1.10
C TYR A 79 21.64 1.81 2.00
N MET A 80 21.22 0.55 2.14
CA MET A 80 21.92 -0.44 2.94
C MET A 80 23.11 -1.07 2.21
N GLU A 81 23.19 -0.97 0.89
CA GLU A 81 24.34 -1.41 0.06
C GLU A 81 25.40 -0.32 -0.08
N GLU A 82 25.02 0.96 -0.02
CA GLU A 82 25.93 2.12 -0.06
C GLU A 82 26.64 2.38 1.29
N LYS A 83 26.33 1.60 2.34
CA LYS A 83 27.02 1.57 3.64
C LYS A 83 27.87 0.32 3.79
#